data_AF-A0A938D6U3-F1
#
_entry.id   AF-A0A938D6U3-F1
#
_cell.length_a   1.000
_cell.length_b   1.000
_cell.length_c   1.000
_cell.angle_alpha   90.00
_cell.angle_beta   90.00
_cell.angle_gamma   90.00
#
_symmetry.space_group_name_H-M   'P 1'
#
loop_
_entity.id
_entity.type
_entity.pdbx_description
1 polymer ?
#
loop_
_entity_poly.entity_id
_entity_poly.type
_entity_poly.pdbx_seq_one_letter_code
_entity_poly.pdbx_strand_id
1 'polypeptide(L)'
;MLDLTYTAPKPKVIAGAKQNWELVIGMEIHAQVSSNAKLFSGASTQVGAEPNSNVAFVDAAMPGMLPVINEFCVEQAVRSGLGLKAQINLRSAFDRKNYFYPDLPQGYQISQLYHPIVGEGEVLVEMGPGVARRVRIERIHLEQDAGKSIHDMDPTMSFVDFNRTGVALMEIVSRPDIRG
;
A
#
# COMPACT_ATOMS: atom_id res chain seq x y z
N MET A 1 26.13 -1.67 16.77
CA MET A 1 24.73 -1.24 16.81
C MET A 1 24.61 -0.27 17.96
N LEU A 2 24.22 0.98 17.71
CA LEU A 2 23.82 1.88 18.79
C LEU A 2 22.45 1.38 19.23
N ASP A 3 22.39 0.64 20.33
CA ASP A 3 21.12 0.34 20.98
C ASP A 3 20.55 1.69 21.42
N LEU A 4 19.61 2.20 20.62
CA LEU A 4 18.87 3.40 20.97
C LEU A 4 18.09 3.07 22.24
N THR A 5 18.58 3.55 23.38
CA THR A 5 17.87 3.44 24.65
C THR A 5 16.70 4.39 24.63
N TYR A 6 15.48 3.86 24.55
CA TYR A 6 14.24 4.63 24.65
C TYR A 6 13.33 4.02 25.70
N THR A 7 12.47 4.85 26.27
CA THR A 7 11.38 4.40 27.14
C THR A 7 10.10 4.28 26.33
N ALA A 8 9.46 3.11 26.36
CA ALA A 8 8.16 2.93 25.75
C ALA A 8 7.08 3.65 26.59
N PRO A 9 6.28 4.56 26.01
CA PRO A 9 5.23 5.25 26.75
C PRO A 9 4.13 4.26 27.16
N LYS A 10 3.67 4.38 28.42
CA LYS A 10 2.54 3.59 28.92
C LYS A 10 1.29 3.86 28.09
N PRO A 11 0.44 2.84 27.83
CA PRO A 11 -0.83 3.08 27.16
C PRO A 11 -1.68 4.09 27.93
N LYS A 12 -2.25 5.06 27.21
CA LYS A 12 -3.19 6.02 27.78
C LYS A 12 -4.50 5.33 28.15
N VAL A 13 -4.91 5.50 29.40
CA VAL A 13 -6.20 5.03 29.89
C VAL A 13 -7.21 6.18 29.82
N ILE A 14 -8.36 5.92 29.21
CA ILE A 14 -9.46 6.87 29.05
C ILE A 14 -10.59 6.46 29.99
N ALA A 15 -10.96 7.33 30.93
CA ALA A 15 -12.06 7.07 31.85
C ALA A 15 -13.39 7.02 31.08
N GLY A 16 -14.13 5.92 31.21
CA GLY A 16 -15.49 5.78 30.72
C GLY A 16 -16.52 5.79 31.84
N ALA A 17 -17.80 5.85 31.48
CA ALA A 17 -18.90 5.93 32.45
C ALA A 17 -19.03 4.69 33.37
N LYS A 18 -18.60 3.50 32.89
CA LYS A 18 -18.66 2.23 33.64
C LYS A 18 -17.29 1.60 33.89
N GLN A 19 -16.35 1.80 32.98
CA GLN A 19 -15.02 1.19 33.02
C GLN A 19 -14.01 2.07 32.30
N ASN A 20 -12.74 1.80 32.53
CA ASN A 20 -11.62 2.40 31.82
C ASN A 20 -11.46 1.77 30.43
N TRP A 21 -11.00 2.56 29.47
CA TRP A 21 -10.77 2.18 28.09
C TRP A 21 -9.31 2.40 27.69
N GLU A 22 -8.84 1.61 26.72
CA GLU A 22 -7.55 1.79 26.05
C GLU A 22 -7.81 1.93 24.55
N LEU A 23 -7.09 2.85 23.90
CA LEU A 23 -7.13 3.03 22.45
C LEU A 23 -6.14 2.09 21.78
N VAL A 24 -6.61 1.22 20.88
CA VAL A 24 -5.79 0.26 20.14
C VAL A 24 -5.95 0.53 18.65
N ILE A 25 -4.88 0.96 17.98
CA ILE A 25 -4.91 1.37 16.56
C ILE A 25 -3.92 0.53 15.76
N GLY A 26 -4.38 0.05 14.60
CA GLY A 26 -3.54 -0.43 13.49
C GLY A 26 -3.74 0.48 12.27
N MET A 27 -2.72 0.55 11.41
CA MET A 27 -2.76 1.36 10.19
C MET A 27 -2.53 0.47 8.97
N GLU A 28 -3.28 0.77 7.92
CA GLU A 28 -3.06 0.27 6.57
C GLU A 28 -2.70 1.49 5.71
N ILE A 29 -1.51 1.44 5.11
CA ILE A 29 -0.94 2.56 4.37
C ILE A 29 -0.63 2.10 2.96
N HIS A 30 -1.26 2.70 1.97
CA HIS A 30 -0.88 2.52 0.56
C HIS A 30 0.11 3.61 0.15
N ALA A 31 1.35 3.21 -0.10
CA ALA A 31 2.41 4.09 -0.58
C ALA A 31 2.67 3.83 -2.06
N GLN A 32 2.47 4.83 -2.91
CA GLN A 32 2.80 4.74 -4.33
C GLN A 32 4.31 4.60 -4.53
N VAL A 33 4.72 3.62 -5.33
CA VAL A 33 6.13 3.47 -5.74
C VAL A 33 6.44 4.52 -6.80
N SER A 34 7.50 5.32 -6.58
CA SER A 34 8.00 6.31 -7.54
C SER A 34 8.76 5.64 -8.70
N SER A 35 8.08 4.84 -9.50
CA SER A 35 8.60 4.20 -10.72
C SER A 35 8.24 5.01 -11.96
N ASN A 36 8.96 4.83 -13.08
CA ASN A 36 8.61 5.47 -14.36
C ASN A 36 7.51 4.71 -15.13
N ALA A 37 7.42 3.39 -14.91
CA ALA A 37 6.44 2.51 -15.52
C ALA A 37 5.58 1.84 -14.44
N LYS A 38 4.36 1.46 -14.81
CA LYS A 38 3.39 0.80 -13.93
C LYS A 38 3.86 -0.59 -13.48
N LEU A 39 3.10 -1.22 -12.56
CA LEU A 39 3.51 -2.48 -11.92
C LEU A 39 3.55 -3.65 -12.92
N PHE A 40 2.60 -3.68 -13.85
CA PHE A 40 2.43 -4.79 -14.80
C PHE A 40 2.40 -4.36 -16.27
N SER A 41 2.74 -3.10 -16.56
CA SER A 41 2.70 -2.54 -17.92
C SER A 41 3.78 -1.48 -18.10
N GLY A 42 4.12 -1.19 -19.36
CA GLY A 42 5.08 -0.16 -19.74
C GLY A 42 4.52 1.27 -19.77
N ALA A 43 3.26 1.48 -19.40
CA ALA A 43 2.66 2.82 -19.41
C ALA A 43 3.27 3.71 -18.31
N SER A 44 3.30 5.02 -18.57
CA SER A 44 3.84 6.02 -17.65
C SER A 44 3.02 6.11 -16.36
N THR A 45 3.71 6.44 -15.27
CA THR A 45 3.12 6.76 -13.95
C THR A 45 2.95 8.26 -13.72
N GLN A 46 3.28 9.08 -14.71
CA GLN A 46 3.26 10.54 -14.59
C GLN A 46 1.87 11.06 -14.22
N VAL A 47 1.83 11.89 -13.17
CA VAL A 47 0.63 12.54 -12.67
C VAL A 47 0.31 13.78 -13.51
N GLY A 48 -0.98 14.07 -13.71
CA GLY A 48 -1.45 15.30 -14.35
C GLY A 48 -1.49 15.27 -15.89
N ALA A 49 -1.38 14.07 -16.50
CA ALA A 49 -1.60 13.91 -17.93
C ALA A 49 -3.09 13.98 -18.29
N GLU A 50 -3.39 14.16 -19.58
CA GLU A 50 -4.77 14.13 -20.09
C GLU A 50 -5.45 12.79 -19.76
N PRO A 51 -6.77 12.77 -19.49
CA PRO A 51 -7.47 11.53 -19.14
C PRO A 51 -7.23 10.41 -20.15
N ASN A 52 -6.94 9.21 -19.64
CA ASN A 52 -6.69 7.99 -20.44
C ASN A 52 -5.52 8.08 -21.44
N SER A 53 -4.54 8.97 -21.25
CA SER A 53 -3.35 9.10 -22.11
C SER A 53 -2.18 8.20 -21.71
N ASN A 54 -2.06 7.86 -20.43
CA ASN A 54 -1.06 6.96 -19.85
C ASN A 54 -1.65 5.58 -19.59
N VAL A 55 -2.20 4.93 -20.62
CA VAL A 55 -2.94 3.66 -20.49
C VAL A 55 -2.46 2.67 -21.54
N ALA A 56 -1.92 1.53 -21.10
CA ALA A 56 -1.68 0.38 -21.96
C ALA A 56 -2.91 -0.52 -22.04
N PHE A 57 -2.97 -1.40 -23.05
CA PHE A 57 -4.08 -2.35 -23.20
C PHE A 57 -4.29 -3.27 -21.98
N VAL A 58 -3.22 -3.65 -21.28
CA VAL A 58 -3.31 -4.43 -20.04
C VAL A 58 -3.92 -3.62 -18.88
N ASP A 59 -3.67 -2.31 -18.82
CA ASP A 59 -4.22 -1.42 -17.80
C ASP A 59 -5.74 -1.27 -18.00
N ALA A 60 -6.17 -1.19 -19.26
CA ALA A 60 -7.58 -1.15 -19.66
C ALA A 60 -8.27 -2.53 -19.70
N ALA A 61 -7.59 -3.58 -19.23
CA ALA A 61 -8.10 -4.95 -19.21
C ALA A 61 -8.61 -5.48 -20.57
N MET A 62 -7.96 -5.09 -21.67
CA MET A 62 -8.33 -5.56 -23.00
C MET A 62 -8.20 -7.09 -23.10
N PRO A 63 -9.14 -7.79 -23.76
CA PRO A 63 -9.09 -9.24 -23.88
C PRO A 63 -7.78 -9.75 -24.47
N GLY A 64 -7.19 -10.77 -23.82
CA GLY A 64 -5.95 -11.41 -24.26
C GLY A 64 -4.65 -10.78 -23.74
N MET A 65 -4.73 -9.68 -22.98
CA MET A 65 -3.55 -9.05 -22.38
C MET A 65 -3.05 -9.82 -21.15
N LEU A 66 -1.73 -9.87 -20.97
CA LEU A 66 -1.07 -10.55 -19.85
C LEU A 66 -0.17 -9.58 -19.06
N PRO A 67 -0.17 -9.65 -17.71
CA PRO A 67 0.65 -8.77 -16.87
C PRO A 67 2.14 -9.19 -16.88
N VAL A 68 3.05 -8.22 -16.92
CA VAL A 68 4.50 -8.45 -16.80
C VAL A 68 5.07 -7.58 -15.67
N ILE A 69 5.59 -8.21 -14.63
CA ILE A 69 6.05 -7.53 -13.41
C ILE A 69 7.20 -6.55 -13.67
N ASN A 70 7.14 -5.39 -13.02
CA ASN A 70 8.17 -4.37 -13.04
C ASN A 70 9.25 -4.63 -11.97
N GLU A 71 10.47 -4.93 -12.41
CA GLU A 71 11.62 -5.23 -11.55
C GLU A 71 11.95 -4.09 -10.57
N PHE A 72 11.87 -2.84 -11.02
CA PHE A 72 12.16 -1.69 -10.15
C PHE A 72 11.17 -1.58 -8.99
N CYS A 73 9.90 -1.90 -9.22
CA CYS A 73 8.89 -1.90 -8.15
C CYS A 73 9.18 -2.97 -7.09
N VAL A 74 9.65 -4.15 -7.53
CA VAL A 74 10.10 -5.23 -6.65
C VAL A 74 11.31 -4.80 -5.83
N GLU A 75 12.31 -4.16 -6.46
CA GLU A 75 13.49 -3.61 -5.78
C GLU A 75 13.08 -2.62 -4.68
N GLN A 76 12.16 -1.68 -4.96
CA GLN A 76 11.72 -0.69 -3.98
C GLN A 76 10.99 -1.33 -2.79
N ALA A 77 10.16 -2.35 -3.01
CA ALA A 77 9.50 -3.07 -1.93
C ALA A 77 10.52 -3.78 -1.01
N VAL A 78 11.53 -4.45 -1.59
CA VAL A 78 12.60 -5.09 -0.81
C VAL A 78 13.41 -4.04 -0.03
N ARG A 79 13.78 -2.93 -0.67
CA ARG A 79 14.52 -1.84 -0.02
C ARG A 79 13.75 -1.22 1.15
N SER A 80 12.45 -0.97 0.99
CA SER A 80 11.58 -0.51 2.07
C SER A 80 11.52 -1.51 3.23
N GLY A 81 11.38 -2.81 2.92
CA GLY A 81 11.37 -3.87 3.93
C GLY A 81 12.67 -3.92 4.75
N LEU A 82 13.83 -3.83 4.07
CA LEU A 82 15.13 -3.78 4.76
C LEU A 82 15.26 -2.53 5.64
N GLY A 83 14.77 -1.37 5.18
CA GLY A 83 14.74 -0.14 5.97
C GLY A 83 13.88 -0.24 7.24
N LEU A 84 12.84 -1.07 7.20
CA LEU A 84 11.95 -1.36 8.33
C LEU A 84 12.41 -2.58 9.15
N LYS A 85 13.66 -3.03 8.96
CA LYS A 85 14.22 -4.23 9.61
C LYS A 85 13.32 -5.47 9.46
N ALA A 86 12.58 -5.54 8.36
CA ALA A 86 11.60 -6.59 8.15
C ALA A 86 12.22 -7.84 7.54
N GLN A 87 11.56 -8.98 7.74
CA GLN A 87 11.92 -10.21 7.05
C GLN A 87 11.59 -10.11 5.56
N ILE A 88 12.60 -10.24 4.70
CA ILE A 88 12.40 -10.36 3.25
C ILE A 88 12.11 -11.81 2.90
N ASN A 89 10.98 -12.07 2.23
CA ASN A 89 10.63 -13.43 1.81
C ASN A 89 11.29 -13.77 0.48
N LEU A 90 12.09 -14.85 0.46
CA LEU A 90 12.77 -15.33 -0.76
C LEU A 90 11.81 -15.89 -1.82
N ARG A 91 10.56 -16.13 -1.43
CA ARG A 91 9.47 -16.52 -2.31
C ARG A 91 8.24 -15.70 -1.95
N SER A 92 7.66 -15.05 -2.95
CA SER A 92 6.36 -14.38 -2.88
C SER A 92 5.49 -14.78 -4.08
N ALA A 93 4.20 -14.49 -4.01
CA ALA A 93 3.26 -14.76 -5.09
C ALA A 93 2.23 -13.63 -5.18
N PHE A 94 1.78 -13.36 -6.40
CA PHE A 94 0.66 -12.44 -6.63
C PHE A 94 -0.66 -13.23 -6.72
N ASP A 95 -1.69 -12.66 -6.12
CA ASP A 95 -3.05 -13.17 -6.02
C ASP A 95 -4.04 -12.17 -6.65
N ARG A 96 -5.24 -12.64 -6.98
CA ARG A 96 -6.32 -11.80 -7.50
C ARG A 96 -7.34 -11.50 -6.41
N LYS A 97 -7.46 -10.23 -6.03
CA LYS A 97 -8.50 -9.72 -5.14
C LYS A 97 -9.69 -9.25 -5.99
N ASN A 98 -10.71 -10.09 -6.12
CA ASN A 98 -11.82 -9.90 -7.05
C ASN A 98 -12.92 -8.99 -6.47
N TYR A 99 -13.29 -7.94 -7.20
CA TYR A 99 -14.43 -7.07 -6.90
C TYR A 99 -14.78 -6.22 -8.13
N PHE A 100 -16.06 -5.82 -8.25
CA PHE A 100 -16.52 -5.01 -9.37
C PHE A 100 -16.58 -3.55 -8.98
N TYR A 101 -15.83 -2.71 -9.69
CA TYR A 101 -15.93 -1.26 -9.59
C TYR A 101 -15.46 -0.60 -10.91
N PRO A 102 -16.05 0.53 -11.35
CA PRO A 102 -15.76 1.10 -12.68
C PRO A 102 -14.30 1.49 -12.93
N ASP A 103 -13.57 1.88 -11.89
CA ASP A 103 -12.15 2.25 -12.00
C ASP A 103 -11.18 1.05 -11.94
N LEU A 104 -11.71 -0.18 -11.81
CA LEU A 104 -10.97 -1.43 -11.82
C LEU A 104 -11.40 -2.30 -13.01
N PRO A 105 -10.82 -2.07 -14.20
CA PRO A 105 -11.33 -2.66 -15.45
C PRO A 105 -11.19 -4.19 -15.51
N GLN A 106 -10.24 -4.79 -14.79
CA GLN A 106 -10.06 -6.25 -14.78
C GLN A 106 -11.12 -7.00 -13.96
N GLY A 107 -11.88 -6.32 -13.10
CA GLY A 107 -12.75 -6.95 -12.10
C GLY A 107 -11.99 -7.66 -10.97
N TYR A 108 -10.67 -7.49 -10.92
CA TYR A 108 -9.81 -7.91 -9.83
C TYR A 108 -8.56 -7.04 -9.77
N GLN A 109 -8.07 -6.81 -8.55
CA GLN A 109 -6.78 -6.17 -8.29
C GLN A 109 -5.72 -7.27 -8.14
N ILE A 110 -4.59 -7.15 -8.85
CA ILE A 110 -3.44 -8.01 -8.58
C ILE A 110 -2.72 -7.47 -7.34
N SER A 111 -2.65 -8.28 -6.29
CA SER A 111 -2.08 -7.96 -4.96
C SER A 111 -1.35 -9.20 -4.41
N GLN A 112 -0.99 -9.27 -3.13
CA GLN A 112 -0.42 -10.47 -2.51
C GLN A 112 -1.13 -10.78 -1.19
N LEU A 113 -1.78 -11.94 -1.09
CA LEU A 113 -2.53 -12.34 0.10
C LEU A 113 -1.72 -13.30 0.97
N TYR A 114 -1.29 -14.43 0.39
CA TYR A 114 -0.74 -15.55 1.15
C TYR A 114 0.78 -15.47 1.32
N HIS A 115 1.47 -14.91 0.33
CA HIS A 115 2.93 -14.89 0.24
C HIS A 115 3.42 -13.48 -0.08
N PRO A 116 3.33 -12.52 0.87
CA PRO A 116 3.80 -11.15 0.66
C PRO A 116 5.31 -11.10 0.47
N ILE A 117 5.80 -10.09 -0.24
CA ILE A 117 7.24 -9.89 -0.48
C ILE A 117 8.03 -9.55 0.80
N VAL A 118 7.41 -8.82 1.74
CA VAL A 118 8.01 -8.47 3.04
C VAL A 118 7.08 -8.93 4.16
N GLY A 119 7.65 -9.62 5.16
CA GLY A 119 6.97 -10.08 6.37
C GLY A 119 7.12 -9.10 7.54
N GLU A 120 7.22 -9.65 8.75
CA GLU A 120 7.23 -8.85 9.98
C GLU A 120 8.47 -7.95 10.08
N GLY A 121 8.27 -6.71 10.54
CA GLY A 121 9.31 -5.72 10.78
C GLY A 121 8.94 -4.73 11.89
N GLU A 122 9.65 -3.62 11.98
CA GLU A 122 9.41 -2.61 13.01
C GLU A 122 9.86 -1.21 12.59
N VAL A 123 9.17 -0.20 13.14
CA VAL A 123 9.58 1.20 13.11
C VAL A 123 9.56 1.78 14.52
N LEU A 124 10.54 2.63 14.82
CA LEU A 124 10.56 3.42 16.05
C LEU A 124 9.98 4.80 15.75
N VAL A 125 8.89 5.14 16.43
CA VAL A 125 8.25 6.45 16.34
C VAL A 125 8.67 7.27 17.56
N GLU A 126 9.41 8.36 17.33
CA GLU A 126 9.79 9.30 18.38
C GLU A 126 8.56 10.08 18.85
N MET A 127 8.31 10.08 20.15
CA MET A 127 7.17 10.77 20.78
C MET A 127 7.61 11.92 21.70
N GLY A 128 8.92 12.08 21.87
CA GLY A 128 9.56 13.12 22.68
C GLY A 128 10.96 12.71 23.12
N PRO A 129 11.69 13.59 23.83
CA PRO A 129 13.07 13.32 24.24
C PRO A 129 13.21 12.01 25.04
N GLY A 130 13.92 11.02 24.47
CA GLY A 130 14.14 9.71 25.10
C GLY A 130 12.90 8.80 25.15
N VAL A 131 11.78 9.20 24.56
CA VAL A 131 10.51 8.46 24.54
C VAL A 131 10.19 8.09 23.09
N ALA A 132 10.12 6.80 22.83
CA ALA A 132 9.73 6.29 21.53
C ALA A 132 8.81 5.09 21.69
N ARG A 133 7.96 4.88 20.69
CA ARG A 133 7.15 3.68 20.60
C ARG A 133 7.61 2.85 19.42
N ARG A 134 7.88 1.57 19.69
CA ARG A 134 8.02 0.58 18.63
C ARG A 134 6.65 0.22 18.09
N VAL A 135 6.46 0.39 16.79
CA VAL A 135 5.29 -0.08 16.04
C VAL A 135 5.76 -1.21 15.14
N ARG A 136 5.23 -2.42 15.33
CA ARG A 136 5.54 -3.54 14.44
C ARG A 136 4.81 -3.41 13.12
N ILE A 137 5.47 -3.83 12.06
CA ILE A 137 4.92 -4.00 10.73
C ILE A 137 4.54 -5.46 10.58
N GLU A 138 3.32 -5.73 10.11
CA GLU A 138 2.84 -7.08 9.82
C GLU A 138 3.43 -7.61 8.51
N ARG A 139 3.33 -6.79 7.48
CA ARG A 139 3.73 -7.12 6.12
C ARG A 139 3.87 -5.87 5.28
N ILE A 140 4.59 -6.01 4.17
CA ILE A 140 4.46 -5.13 3.01
C ILE A 140 4.22 -6.02 1.80
N HIS A 141 3.20 -5.69 1.00
CA HIS A 141 2.98 -6.33 -0.28
C HIS A 141 2.85 -5.34 -1.42
N LEU A 142 3.15 -5.81 -2.63
CA LEU A 142 2.95 -5.05 -3.86
C LEU A 142 1.55 -5.27 -4.40
N GLU A 143 0.92 -4.21 -4.89
CA GLU A 143 -0.36 -4.28 -5.58
C GLU A 143 -0.55 -3.17 -6.61
N GLN A 144 -1.57 -3.32 -7.45
CA GLN A 144 -1.98 -2.30 -8.43
C GLN A 144 -2.89 -1.25 -7.79
N ASP A 145 -2.69 0.02 -8.11
CA ASP A 145 -3.70 1.06 -7.86
C ASP A 145 -4.87 0.92 -8.85
N ALA A 146 -6.03 1.39 -8.44
CA ALA A 146 -7.20 1.55 -9.29
C ALA A 146 -7.15 2.88 -10.07
N GLY A 147 -8.10 3.07 -10.97
CA GLY A 147 -8.27 4.32 -11.71
C GLY A 147 -8.82 5.45 -10.84
N LYS A 148 -9.42 6.43 -11.49
CA LYS A 148 -10.12 7.54 -10.83
C LYS A 148 -11.51 7.70 -11.42
N SER A 149 -12.52 7.74 -10.56
CA SER A 149 -13.88 8.15 -10.93
C SER A 149 -14.06 9.66 -10.72
N ILE A 150 -14.71 10.33 -11.67
CA ILE A 150 -14.97 11.77 -11.67
C ILE A 150 -16.48 11.96 -11.82
N HIS A 151 -17.10 12.64 -10.85
CA HIS A 151 -18.57 12.72 -10.72
C HIS A 151 -19.11 14.14 -10.97
N ASP A 152 -18.24 15.13 -11.17
CA ASP A 152 -18.60 16.55 -11.27
C ASP A 152 -18.66 17.07 -12.72
N MET A 153 -18.41 16.21 -13.72
CA MET A 153 -18.44 16.57 -15.14
C MET A 153 -19.82 16.37 -15.81
N ASP A 154 -20.71 15.58 -15.20
CA ASP A 154 -22.09 15.37 -15.68
C ASP A 154 -23.02 15.15 -14.48
N PRO A 155 -24.27 15.62 -14.52
CA PRO A 155 -25.22 15.50 -13.40
C PRO A 155 -25.69 14.06 -13.12
N THR A 156 -25.51 13.12 -14.05
CA THR A 156 -26.08 11.76 -13.98
C THR A 156 -25.06 10.65 -14.26
N MET A 157 -23.91 11.00 -14.84
CA MET A 157 -22.88 10.06 -15.25
C MET A 157 -21.60 10.23 -14.45
N SER A 158 -20.82 9.16 -14.34
CA SER A 158 -19.47 9.19 -13.80
C SER A 158 -18.48 8.92 -14.93
N PHE A 159 -17.43 9.73 -15.01
CA PHE A 159 -16.33 9.52 -15.94
C PHE A 159 -15.22 8.75 -15.25
N VAL A 160 -14.50 7.94 -16.02
CA VAL A 160 -13.41 7.11 -15.50
C VAL A 160 -12.12 7.44 -16.25
N ASP A 161 -11.08 7.74 -15.47
CA ASP A 161 -9.71 7.91 -15.94
C ASP A 161 -8.84 6.75 -15.45
N PHE A 162 -8.30 5.98 -16.40
CA PHE A 162 -7.43 4.83 -16.16
C PHE A 162 -5.93 5.16 -16.14
N ASN A 163 -5.54 6.44 -16.22
CA ASN A 163 -4.14 6.85 -16.12
C ASN A 163 -3.44 6.24 -14.91
N ARG A 164 -4.13 6.17 -13.77
CA ARG A 164 -3.61 5.63 -12.51
C ARG A 164 -3.75 4.11 -12.36
N THR A 165 -4.66 3.48 -13.11
CA THR A 165 -4.87 2.03 -13.05
C THR A 165 -3.57 1.29 -13.35
N GLY A 166 -3.16 0.40 -12.45
CA GLY A 166 -1.96 -0.42 -12.59
C GLY A 166 -0.68 0.20 -12.04
N VAL A 167 -0.71 1.45 -11.54
CA VAL A 167 0.41 2.05 -10.81
C VAL A 167 0.77 1.17 -9.61
N ALA A 168 2.06 1.03 -9.30
CA ALA A 168 2.51 0.18 -8.21
C ALA A 168 2.27 0.84 -6.85
N LEU A 169 1.64 0.11 -5.94
CA LEU A 169 1.49 0.45 -4.52
C LEU A 169 2.24 -0.55 -3.65
N MET A 170 2.79 -0.07 -2.55
CA MET A 170 3.15 -0.87 -1.39
C MET A 170 2.04 -0.71 -0.34
N GLU A 171 1.28 -1.76 -0.05
CA GLU A 171 0.42 -1.80 1.12
C GLU A 171 1.28 -2.17 2.34
N ILE A 172 1.40 -1.25 3.29
CA ILE A 172 2.15 -1.41 4.53
C ILE A 172 1.14 -1.53 5.65
N VAL A 173 1.09 -2.69 6.29
CA VAL A 173 0.14 -2.98 7.36
C VAL A 173 0.89 -3.00 8.69
N SER A 174 0.46 -2.19 9.65
CA SER A 174 1.01 -2.24 11.01
C SER A 174 0.28 -3.27 11.87
N ARG A 175 0.97 -3.87 12.84
CA ARG A 175 0.31 -4.47 13.99
C ARG A 175 -0.45 -3.38 14.76
N PRO A 176 -1.47 -3.75 15.56
CA PRO A 176 -2.21 -2.79 16.36
C PRO A 176 -1.40 -2.39 17.61
N ASP A 177 -0.27 -1.71 17.42
CA ASP A 177 0.67 -1.30 18.47
C ASP A 177 0.55 0.19 18.82
N ILE A 178 -0.16 0.98 18.01
CA ILE A 178 -0.38 2.40 18.28
C ILE A 178 -1.39 2.54 19.42
N ARG A 179 -1.05 3.37 20.41
CA ARG A 179 -1.87 3.74 21.57
C ARG A 179 -1.92 5.27 21.70
N GLY A 180 -2.80 5.77 22.55
CA GLY A 180 -2.80 7.18 22.96
C GLY A 180 -1.58 7.59 23.78
#